data_AF-A0A5P9HV02-F1
#
_entry.id   AF-A0A5P9HV02-F1
#
_cell.length_a   1.000
_cell.length_b   1.000
_cell.length_c   1.000
_cell.angle_alpha   90.00
_cell.angle_beta   90.00
_cell.angle_gamma   90.00
#
_symmetry.space_group_name_H-M   'P 1'
#
loop_
_entity.id
_entity.type
_entity.pdbx_description
1 polymer ?
#
loop_
_entity_poly.entity_id
_entity_poly.type
_entity_poly.pdbx_seq_one_letter_code
_entity_poly.pdbx_strand_id
1 'polypeptide(L)'
;MAELEQVSQESQQTKAPKKRTKKQPKSNKTEDIQGGIQMSQEALGMIETKGLIGAIEAADAMVKAANVTLVGKEFVGGGLVTVMVRGDVGAVKAATEAGADAAGRVGHLISVHVIPRPNTEVNGILPVAK
;
A
#
# COMPACT_ATOMS: atom_id res chain seq x y z
N MET A 1 22.18 -67.26 49.18
CA MET A 1 21.32 -67.09 47.99
C MET A 1 21.08 -65.59 47.87
N ALA A 2 21.99 -64.76 47.33
CA ALA A 2 22.38 -64.55 45.91
C ALA A 2 21.11 -64.37 45.04
N GLU A 3 20.75 -63.19 44.53
CA GLU A 3 21.35 -62.35 43.45
C GLU A 3 20.83 -60.88 43.61
N LEU A 4 21.63 -59.80 43.60
CA LEU A 4 22.10 -58.95 42.45
C LEU A 4 20.93 -58.46 41.55
N GLU A 5 20.75 -57.18 41.19
CA GLU A 5 21.72 -56.14 40.81
C GLU A 5 21.09 -54.72 40.88
N GLN A 6 21.83 -53.74 41.43
CA GLN A 6 21.60 -52.30 41.21
C GLN A 6 22.36 -51.87 39.95
N VAL A 7 21.77 -51.09 39.04
CA VAL A 7 22.53 -50.12 38.22
C VAL A 7 21.70 -48.85 37.96
N SER A 8 22.32 -47.72 38.31
CA SER A 8 22.01 -46.33 37.98
C SER A 8 22.38 -45.99 36.54
N GLN A 9 21.65 -45.10 35.85
CA GLN A 9 22.22 -44.13 34.89
C GLN A 9 21.22 -43.04 34.43
N GLU A 10 21.78 -41.85 34.18
CA GLU A 10 21.15 -40.53 33.98
C GLU A 10 20.59 -40.24 32.58
N SER A 11 19.63 -39.31 32.56
CA SER A 11 19.36 -38.25 31.58
C SER A 11 19.11 -38.60 30.10
N GLN A 12 17.92 -38.24 29.61
CA GLN A 12 17.78 -37.30 28.49
C GLN A 12 16.33 -36.82 28.32
N GLN A 13 16.20 -35.52 28.10
CA GLN A 13 14.99 -34.71 28.09
C GLN A 13 14.25 -34.77 26.75
N THR A 14 12.94 -35.04 26.72
CA THR A 14 12.06 -34.59 25.62
C THR A 14 10.62 -34.32 26.10
N LYS A 15 10.01 -33.27 25.51
CA LYS A 15 8.81 -32.54 25.97
C LYS A 15 7.48 -33.15 25.48
N ALA A 16 6.42 -32.96 26.29
CA ALA A 16 5.04 -33.45 26.11
C ALA A 16 4.29 -32.95 24.85
N PRO A 17 3.25 -33.68 24.37
CA PRO A 17 2.60 -33.41 23.08
C PRO A 17 1.40 -32.46 23.19
N LYS A 18 1.33 -31.45 22.31
CA LYS A 18 0.13 -30.61 22.09
C LYS A 18 -0.59 -31.04 20.80
N LYS A 19 -1.83 -31.52 20.92
CA LYS A 19 -2.75 -31.76 19.78
C LYS A 19 -3.46 -30.45 19.40
N ARG A 20 -3.32 -30.01 18.15
CA ARG A 20 -4.25 -29.09 17.50
C ARG A 20 -4.26 -29.31 15.97
N THR A 21 -5.46 -29.63 15.48
CA THR A 21 -6.07 -29.24 14.19
C THR A 21 -5.38 -29.57 12.85
N LYS A 22 -6.02 -30.51 12.14
CA LYS A 22 -6.23 -30.68 10.68
C LYS A 22 -5.29 -29.89 9.74
N LYS A 23 -4.40 -30.64 9.06
CA LYS A 23 -3.58 -30.26 7.90
C LYS A 23 -4.43 -29.71 6.75
N GLN A 24 -4.16 -28.49 6.31
CA GLN A 24 -4.50 -28.01 4.97
C GLN A 24 -3.48 -28.55 3.93
N PRO A 25 -3.89 -28.88 2.70
CA PRO A 25 -2.98 -29.41 1.69
C PRO A 25 -2.29 -28.31 0.86
N LYS A 26 -0.96 -28.42 0.84
CA LYS A 26 0.01 -28.22 -0.26
C LYS A 26 -0.06 -26.94 -1.12
N SER A 27 0.99 -26.14 -0.90
CA SER A 27 1.63 -25.14 -1.76
C SER A 27 1.46 -25.33 -3.28
N ASN A 28 0.89 -24.34 -3.94
CA ASN A 28 1.27 -24.04 -5.32
C ASN A 28 2.40 -23.01 -5.27
N LYS A 29 3.58 -23.47 -5.71
CA LYS A 29 4.70 -22.60 -6.09
C LYS A 29 4.25 -21.75 -7.27
N THR A 30 4.29 -20.44 -7.11
CA THR A 30 4.51 -19.53 -8.23
C THR A 30 5.88 -18.93 -7.99
N GLU A 31 6.81 -19.33 -8.84
CA GLU A 31 8.20 -18.92 -8.83
C GLU A 31 8.30 -17.44 -9.19
N ASP A 32 9.25 -16.79 -8.53
CA ASP A 32 9.42 -15.35 -8.44
C ASP A 32 9.73 -14.71 -9.80
N ILE A 33 8.90 -13.76 -10.22
CA ILE A 33 9.31 -12.71 -11.17
C ILE A 33 9.23 -11.38 -10.42
N GLN A 34 10.38 -11.00 -9.85
CA GLN A 34 10.79 -9.65 -9.45
C GLN A 34 9.84 -8.82 -8.55
N GLY A 35 9.99 -8.97 -7.23
CA GLY A 35 9.96 -7.84 -6.28
C GLY A 35 8.73 -6.94 -6.25
N GLY A 36 7.52 -7.49 -6.37
CA GLY A 36 6.29 -6.71 -6.20
C GLY A 36 6.14 -6.22 -4.77
N ILE A 37 6.40 -4.93 -4.53
CA ILE A 37 5.98 -4.26 -3.31
C ILE A 37 4.47 -4.47 -3.21
N GLN A 38 4.02 -5.28 -2.24
CA GLN A 38 2.64 -5.28 -1.78
C GLN A 38 2.40 -3.88 -1.21
N MET A 39 2.01 -2.93 -2.06
CA MET A 39 1.59 -1.62 -1.62
C MET A 39 0.38 -1.85 -0.72
N SER A 40 0.49 -1.40 0.52
CA SER A 40 -0.61 -1.27 1.47
C SER A 40 -1.86 -0.78 0.74
N GLN A 41 -3.04 -1.30 1.12
CA GLN A 41 -4.36 -0.83 0.63
C GLN A 41 -4.67 0.57 1.16
N GLU A 42 -3.79 1.51 0.89
CA GLU A 42 -3.91 2.93 1.16
C GLU A 42 -4.93 3.56 0.23
N ALA A 43 -5.61 4.58 0.73
CA ALA A 43 -6.53 5.37 -0.06
C ALA A 43 -5.79 6.07 -1.19
N LEU A 44 -6.47 6.27 -2.31
CA LEU A 44 -5.98 6.98 -3.48
C LEU A 44 -6.69 8.33 -3.59
N GLY A 45 -5.92 9.41 -3.67
CA GLY A 45 -6.41 10.75 -4.01
C GLY A 45 -5.98 11.12 -5.42
N MET A 46 -6.87 11.76 -6.17
CA MET A 46 -6.62 12.19 -7.54
C MET A 46 -7.13 13.60 -7.76
N ILE A 47 -6.32 14.42 -8.42
CA ILE A 47 -6.72 15.74 -8.92
C ILE A 47 -6.35 15.82 -10.39
N GLU A 48 -7.34 16.14 -11.22
CA GLU A 48 -7.15 16.40 -12.64
C GLU A 48 -7.29 17.89 -12.93
N THR A 49 -6.36 18.42 -13.71
CA THR A 49 -6.36 19.81 -14.16
C THR A 49 -6.17 19.90 -15.66
N LYS A 50 -6.63 21.01 -16.25
CA LYS A 50 -6.22 21.39 -17.59
C LYS A 50 -4.95 22.24 -17.52
N GLY A 51 -3.87 21.68 -18.03
CA GLY A 51 -2.52 22.24 -17.98
C GLY A 51 -1.69 21.69 -16.82
N LEU A 52 -0.38 21.66 -17.01
CA LEU A 52 0.57 21.10 -16.04
C LEU A 52 0.78 22.00 -14.80
N ILE A 53 0.62 23.32 -14.93
CA ILE A 53 0.86 24.27 -13.83
C ILE A 53 -0.12 24.01 -12.68
N GLY A 54 -1.41 23.86 -12.97
CA GLY A 54 -2.43 23.53 -11.97
C GLY A 54 -2.16 22.19 -11.28
N ALA A 55 -1.73 21.17 -12.04
CA ALA A 55 -1.38 19.87 -11.49
C ALA A 55 -0.17 19.94 -10.55
N ILE A 56 0.86 20.73 -10.88
CA ILE A 56 2.03 20.92 -10.02
C ILE A 56 1.64 21.61 -8.72
N GLU A 57 0.83 22.68 -8.79
CA GLU A 57 0.35 23.38 -7.59
C GLU A 57 -0.53 22.47 -6.72
N ALA A 58 -1.43 21.69 -7.32
CA ALA A 58 -2.20 20.68 -6.58
C ALA A 58 -1.28 19.68 -5.87
N ALA A 59 -0.27 19.15 -6.57
CA ALA A 59 0.65 18.18 -5.99
C ALA A 59 1.42 18.75 -4.81
N ASP A 60 1.94 19.97 -4.93
CA ASP A 60 2.67 20.67 -3.86
C ASP A 60 1.77 20.93 -2.64
N ALA A 61 0.54 21.40 -2.86
CA ALA A 61 -0.42 21.63 -1.79
C ALA A 61 -0.86 20.32 -1.10
N MET A 62 -1.12 19.25 -1.87
CA MET A 62 -1.52 17.95 -1.32
C MET A 62 -0.50 17.40 -0.32
N VAL A 63 0.79 17.36 -0.69
CA VAL A 63 1.85 16.78 0.17
C VAL A 63 2.20 17.68 1.36
N LYS A 64 1.91 18.98 1.30
CA LYS A 64 2.08 19.91 2.43
C LYS A 64 0.93 19.86 3.43
N ALA A 65 -0.28 19.53 2.97
CA ALA A 65 -1.49 19.60 3.80
C ALA A 65 -1.66 18.39 4.73
N ALA A 66 -1.17 17.21 4.32
CA ALA A 66 -1.36 15.98 5.09
C ALA A 66 -0.22 14.99 4.85
N ASN A 67 -0.16 13.95 5.71
CA ASN A 67 0.78 12.85 5.56
C ASN A 67 0.35 11.92 4.41
N VAL A 68 0.68 12.32 3.18
CA VAL A 68 0.43 11.57 1.94
C VAL A 68 1.69 11.51 1.10
N THR A 69 1.81 10.47 0.27
CA THR A 69 2.91 10.31 -0.67
C THR A 69 2.42 10.58 -2.09
N LEU A 70 3.12 11.46 -2.82
CA LEU A 70 2.87 11.66 -4.25
C LEU A 70 3.35 10.43 -5.02
N VAL A 71 2.42 9.75 -5.67
CA VAL A 71 2.69 8.54 -6.45
C VAL A 71 3.15 8.88 -7.86
N GLY A 72 2.60 9.96 -8.42
CA GLY A 72 3.01 10.37 -9.76
C GLY A 72 2.00 11.30 -10.41
N LYS A 73 2.24 11.52 -11.70
CA LYS A 73 1.39 12.29 -12.59
C LYS A 73 1.20 11.53 -13.89
N GLU A 74 0.02 11.67 -14.48
CA GLU A 74 -0.30 11.11 -15.78
C GLU A 74 -0.73 12.20 -16.76
N PHE A 75 -0.25 12.08 -17.99
CA PHE A 75 -0.65 12.93 -19.11
C PHE A 75 -1.65 12.15 -19.96
N VAL A 76 -2.93 12.48 -19.82
CA VAL A 76 -4.01 11.79 -20.54
C VAL A 76 -4.09 12.26 -22.00
N GLY A 77 -3.70 13.51 -22.27
CA GLY A 77 -3.84 14.16 -23.58
C GLY A 77 -4.85 15.30 -23.55
N GLY A 78 -4.94 16.09 -24.63
CA GLY A 78 -5.85 17.24 -24.70
C GLY A 78 -5.54 18.35 -23.67
N GLY A 79 -4.34 18.33 -23.10
CA GLY A 79 -3.93 19.22 -22.01
C GLY A 79 -4.38 18.78 -20.63
N LEU A 80 -4.97 17.59 -20.47
CA LEU A 80 -5.35 17.05 -19.16
C LEU A 80 -4.15 16.39 -18.46
N VAL A 81 -3.99 16.72 -17.19
CA VAL A 81 -2.95 16.18 -16.32
C VAL A 81 -3.59 15.77 -15.00
N THR A 82 -3.37 14.52 -14.60
CA THR A 82 -3.83 14.01 -13.30
C THR A 82 -2.65 13.76 -12.39
N VAL A 83 -2.73 14.24 -11.14
CA VAL A 83 -1.76 13.96 -10.07
C VAL A 83 -2.41 13.07 -9.02
N MET A 84 -1.62 12.16 -8.43
CA MET A 84 -2.13 11.08 -7.60
C MET A 84 -1.32 10.93 -6.31
N VAL A 85 -2.01 10.78 -5.18
CA VAL A 85 -1.38 10.61 -3.86
C VAL A 85 -1.93 9.38 -3.13
N ARG A 86 -1.15 8.80 -2.22
CA ARG A 86 -1.54 7.67 -1.36
C ARG A 86 -1.34 8.00 0.11
N GLY A 87 -2.16 7.39 0.95
CA GLY A 87 -2.07 7.48 2.40
C GLY A 87 -3.34 6.99 3.09
N ASP A 88 -3.51 7.34 4.37
CA ASP A 88 -4.75 7.07 5.09
C ASP A 88 -5.91 7.90 4.51
N VAL A 89 -7.13 7.35 4.52
CA VAL A 89 -8.31 8.00 3.91
C VAL A 89 -8.54 9.43 4.42
N GLY A 90 -8.31 9.68 5.71
CA GLY A 90 -8.45 11.02 6.29
C GLY A 90 -7.40 11.99 5.76
N ALA A 91 -6.14 11.56 5.69
CA ALA A 91 -5.04 12.34 5.14
C ALA A 91 -5.25 12.64 3.65
N VAL A 92 -5.69 11.64 2.88
CA VAL A 92 -5.97 11.79 1.45
C VAL A 92 -7.11 12.79 1.20
N LYS A 93 -8.21 12.74 1.96
CA LYS A 93 -9.29 13.73 1.84
C LYS A 93 -8.80 15.16 2.08
N ALA A 94 -8.11 15.37 3.20
CA ALA A 94 -7.54 16.67 3.55
C ALA A 94 -6.56 17.17 2.49
N ALA A 95 -5.69 16.29 1.99
CA ALA A 95 -4.76 16.61 0.91
C ALA A 95 -5.51 17.06 -0.35
N THR A 96 -6.49 16.28 -0.81
CA THR A 96 -7.23 16.58 -2.04
C THR A 96 -8.06 17.86 -1.95
N GLU A 97 -8.62 18.18 -0.79
CA GLU A 97 -9.33 19.45 -0.54
C GLU A 97 -8.36 20.64 -0.71
N ALA A 98 -7.21 20.60 -0.03
CA ALA A 98 -6.18 21.63 -0.15
C ALA A 98 -5.62 21.75 -1.57
N GLY A 99 -5.38 20.63 -2.24
CA GLY A 99 -4.89 20.58 -3.62
C GLY A 99 -5.89 21.15 -4.62
N ALA A 100 -7.18 20.89 -4.44
CA ALA A 100 -8.25 21.40 -5.30
C ALA A 100 -8.33 22.93 -5.23
N ASP A 101 -8.33 23.47 -4.00
CA ASP A 101 -8.33 24.91 -3.76
C ASP A 101 -7.09 25.58 -4.36
N ALA A 102 -5.91 24.96 -4.23
CA ALA A 102 -4.68 25.49 -4.78
C ALA A 102 -4.68 25.48 -6.32
N ALA A 103 -5.03 24.35 -6.94
CA ALA A 103 -5.12 24.25 -8.40
C ALA A 103 -6.16 25.19 -9.00
N GLY A 104 -7.29 25.41 -8.33
CA GLY A 104 -8.34 26.33 -8.76
C GLY A 104 -7.90 27.80 -8.79
N ARG A 105 -6.89 28.19 -7.99
CA ARG A 105 -6.35 29.56 -7.97
C ARG A 105 -5.41 29.86 -9.13
N VAL A 106 -4.59 28.88 -9.53
CA VAL A 106 -3.51 29.08 -10.52
C VAL A 106 -3.83 28.50 -11.89
N GLY A 107 -4.85 27.65 -12.00
CA GLY A 107 -5.18 26.93 -13.22
C GLY A 107 -6.64 26.55 -13.31
N HIS A 108 -6.92 25.53 -14.10
CA HIS A 108 -8.29 25.07 -14.33
C HIS A 108 -8.45 23.66 -13.76
N LEU A 109 -9.09 23.58 -12.60
CA LEU A 109 -9.45 22.31 -11.95
C LEU A 109 -10.56 21.63 -12.77
N ILE A 110 -10.36 20.35 -13.09
CA ILE A 110 -11.32 19.54 -13.85
C ILE A 110 -12.07 18.59 -12.92
N SER A 111 -11.34 17.82 -12.12
CA SER A 111 -11.96 16.84 -11.22
C SER A 111 -11.10 16.58 -9.98
N VAL A 112 -11.76 16.16 -8.91
CA VAL A 112 -11.16 15.74 -7.65
C VAL A 112 -11.87 14.47 -7.22
N HIS A 113 -11.12 13.44 -6.84
CA HIS A 113 -11.72 12.19 -6.41
C HIS A 113 -10.85 11.46 -5.37
N VAL A 114 -11.52 10.75 -4.46
CA VAL A 114 -10.88 9.93 -3.44
C VAL A 114 -11.51 8.54 -3.46
N ILE A 115 -10.65 7.52 -3.54
CA ILE A 115 -11.02 6.11 -3.39
C ILE A 115 -10.45 5.63 -2.05
N PRO A 116 -11.26 5.45 -1.00
CA PRO A 116 -10.78 5.09 0.34
C PRO A 116 -10.04 3.75 0.41
N ARG A 117 -10.40 2.80 -0.45
CA ARG A 117 -9.82 1.46 -0.49
C ARG A 117 -9.86 0.93 -1.92
N PRO A 118 -8.91 1.32 -2.78
CA PRO A 118 -8.84 0.81 -4.14
C PRO A 118 -8.60 -0.71 -4.11
N ASN A 119 -9.22 -1.43 -5.04
CA ASN A 119 -8.92 -2.85 -5.21
C ASN A 119 -7.46 -3.02 -5.64
N THR A 120 -6.79 -4.08 -5.18
CA THR A 120 -5.38 -4.34 -5.47
C THR A 120 -5.07 -4.46 -6.96
N GLU A 121 -6.01 -4.93 -7.78
CA GLU A 121 -5.88 -5.01 -9.24
C GLU A 121 -5.69 -3.63 -9.89
N VAL A 122 -6.18 -2.56 -9.27
CA VAL A 122 -6.04 -1.19 -9.78
C VAL A 122 -4.59 -0.71 -9.72
N ASN A 123 -3.76 -1.26 -8.82
CA ASN A 123 -2.37 -0.81 -8.69
C ASN A 123 -1.54 -1.03 -9.95
N GLY A 124 -1.91 -1.99 -10.81
CA GLY A 124 -1.20 -2.27 -12.07
C GLY A 124 -1.33 -1.18 -13.13
N ILE A 125 -2.33 -0.30 -13.02
CA ILE A 125 -2.55 0.82 -13.96
C ILE A 125 -2.14 2.18 -13.39
N LEU A 126 -1.86 2.24 -12.08
CA LEU A 126 -1.45 3.48 -11.45
C LEU A 126 0.04 3.73 -11.71
N PRO A 127 0.48 4.99 -11.84
CA PRO A 127 1.90 5.30 -11.85
C PRO A 127 2.57 4.77 -10.58
N VAL A 128 3.88 4.53 -10.68
CA VAL A 128 4.74 4.26 -9.53
C VAL A 128 5.82 5.31 -9.53
N ALA A 129 5.96 6.04 -8.42
CA ALA A 129 6.99 7.06 -8.24
C ALA A 129 8.35 6.40 -8.47
N LYS A 130 9.14 6.96 -9.41
CA LYS A 130 10.50 6.52 -9.71
C LYS A 130 11.51 7.13 -8.74
#